data_AF-A0A961QLJ7-F1
#
_entry.id   AF-A0A961QLJ7-F1
#
_cell.length_a   1.000
_cell.length_b   1.000
_cell.length_c   1.000
_cell.angle_alpha   90.00
_cell.angle_beta   90.00
_cell.angle_gamma   90.00
#
_symmetry.space_group_name_H-M   'P 1'
#
loop_
_entity.id
_entity.type
_entity.pdbx_description
1 polymer ?
#
loop_
_entity_poly.entity_id
_entity_poly.type
_entity_poly.pdbx_seq_one_letter_code
_entity_poly.pdbx_strand_id
1 'polypeptide(L)'
;MTSGFKLALAAVLLTAPTLAAAQSRSVTIQIACFRGPWHEIIWDRPEVSFTDGLVAYGYSYAEAEAIGFRVCRDPEGVDNPQHSVDVMHQILRTNPPR
;
A
#
# COMPACT_ATOMS: atom_id res chain seq x y z
N MET A 1 -1.56 75.63 -8.33
CA MET A 1 -1.41 74.85 -7.09
C MET A 1 -2.35 73.65 -7.15
N THR A 2 -1.77 72.45 -6.98
CA THR A 2 -2.35 71.13 -6.57
C THR A 2 -3.57 70.59 -7.35
N SER A 3 -3.43 69.69 -8.33
CA SER A 3 -3.06 68.25 -8.26
C SER A 3 -4.17 67.36 -7.67
N GLY A 4 -4.88 66.63 -8.55
CA GLY A 4 -5.93 65.66 -8.21
C GLY A 4 -5.40 64.23 -8.26
N PHE A 5 -5.47 63.53 -7.14
CA PHE A 5 -4.93 62.20 -6.88
C PHE A 5 -5.78 61.09 -7.53
N LYS A 6 -5.17 60.22 -8.31
CA LYS A 6 -5.80 59.00 -8.87
C LYS A 6 -5.82 57.92 -7.79
N LEU A 7 -7.01 57.45 -7.37
CA LEU A 7 -7.14 56.21 -6.60
C LEU A 7 -7.15 55.02 -7.57
N ALA A 8 -6.08 54.24 -7.58
CA ALA A 8 -6.06 52.91 -8.17
C ALA A 8 -6.51 51.91 -7.09
N LEU A 9 -7.64 51.23 -7.32
CA LEU A 9 -8.14 50.14 -6.50
C LEU A 9 -7.27 48.90 -6.79
N ALA A 10 -6.39 48.52 -5.86
CA ALA A 10 -5.64 47.28 -5.96
C ALA A 10 -6.52 46.11 -5.50
N ALA A 11 -6.98 45.27 -6.43
CA ALA A 11 -7.65 44.03 -6.14
C ALA A 11 -6.60 43.00 -5.67
N VAL A 12 -6.53 42.76 -4.36
CA VAL A 12 -5.73 41.68 -3.78
C VAL A 12 -6.46 40.36 -4.03
N LEU A 13 -6.00 39.59 -5.01
CA LEU A 13 -6.43 38.21 -5.22
C LEU A 13 -5.82 37.33 -4.12
N LEU A 14 -6.58 37.07 -3.05
CA LEU A 14 -6.25 36.02 -2.09
C LEU A 14 -6.39 34.65 -2.77
N THR A 15 -5.28 34.09 -3.25
CA THR A 15 -5.21 32.68 -3.65
C THR A 15 -5.17 31.82 -2.39
N ALA A 16 -6.32 31.31 -1.96
CA ALA A 16 -6.38 30.30 -0.90
C ALA A 16 -5.67 29.01 -1.39
N PRO A 17 -4.78 28.40 -0.60
CA PRO A 17 -4.20 27.11 -0.94
C PRO A 17 -5.30 26.04 -0.88
N THR A 18 -5.60 25.41 -2.01
CA THR A 18 -6.41 24.20 -2.05
C THR A 18 -5.65 23.08 -1.35
N LEU A 19 -6.06 22.77 -0.12
CA LEU A 19 -5.70 21.51 0.55
C LEU A 19 -6.35 20.37 -0.26
N ALA A 20 -5.55 19.74 -1.13
CA ALA A 20 -5.96 18.52 -1.78
C ALA A 20 -6.22 17.47 -0.69
N ALA A 21 -7.47 17.04 -0.55
CA ALA A 21 -7.81 15.92 0.31
C ALA A 21 -7.06 14.68 -0.20
N ALA A 22 -6.22 14.08 0.64
CA ALA A 22 -5.63 12.79 0.33
C ALA A 22 -6.77 11.77 0.22
N GLN A 23 -7.11 11.36 -1.00
CA GLN A 23 -8.07 10.29 -1.24
C GLN A 23 -7.47 9.01 -0.66
N SER A 24 -8.01 8.52 0.46
CA SER A 24 -7.64 7.22 1.00
C SER A 24 -8.07 6.14 0.00
N ARG A 25 -7.12 5.63 -0.80
CA ARG A 25 -7.36 4.47 -1.64
C ARG A 25 -7.34 3.24 -0.76
N SER A 26 -8.47 2.57 -0.62
CA SER A 26 -8.54 1.23 -0.05
C SER A 26 -8.04 0.23 -1.10
N VAL A 27 -6.96 -0.48 -0.79
CA VAL A 27 -6.47 -1.59 -1.60
C VAL A 27 -6.75 -2.88 -0.85
N THR A 28 -7.38 -3.84 -1.52
CA THR A 28 -7.58 -5.19 -0.98
C THR A 28 -6.44 -6.07 -1.47
N ILE A 29 -5.67 -6.65 -0.54
CA ILE A 29 -4.62 -7.62 -0.84
C ILE A 29 -5.17 -9.01 -0.53
N GLN A 30 -5.27 -9.88 -1.53
CA GLN A 30 -5.67 -11.26 -1.33
C GLN A 30 -4.44 -12.13 -1.08
N ILE A 31 -4.39 -12.78 0.09
CA ILE A 31 -3.34 -13.76 0.41
C ILE A 31 -3.68 -15.05 -0.33
N ALA A 32 -2.90 -15.37 -1.35
CA ALA A 32 -3.04 -16.58 -2.15
C ALA A 32 -1.71 -17.32 -2.21
N CYS A 33 -1.68 -18.51 -1.62
CA CYS A 33 -0.51 -19.38 -1.54
C CYS A 33 -0.82 -20.69 -2.23
N PHE A 34 -0.03 -21.04 -3.24
CA PHE A 34 -0.06 -22.38 -3.81
C PHE A 34 0.48 -23.35 -2.76
N ARG A 35 -0.31 -24.37 -2.43
CA ARG A 35 0.00 -25.37 -1.42
C ARG A 35 0.11 -26.75 -2.04
N GLY A 36 1.19 -27.45 -1.70
CA GLY A 36 1.35 -28.85 -2.06
C GLY A 36 0.37 -29.77 -1.31
N PRO A 37 0.31 -31.06 -1.67
CA PRO A 37 -0.52 -32.04 -0.99
C PRO A 37 -0.02 -32.41 0.42
N TRP A 38 1.13 -31.90 0.82
CA TRP A 38 1.76 -32.19 2.11
C TRP A 38 1.84 -30.95 3.00
N HIS A 39 2.10 -31.16 4.28
CA HIS A 39 2.16 -30.08 5.28
C HIS A 39 3.52 -29.38 5.27
N GLU A 40 4.56 -30.04 4.76
CA GLU A 40 5.92 -29.52 4.65
C GLU A 40 6.04 -28.46 3.56
N ILE A 41 6.87 -27.45 3.86
CA ILE A 41 7.05 -26.26 3.01
C ILE A 41 8.07 -26.53 1.89
N ILE A 42 7.72 -27.45 0.99
CA ILE A 42 8.61 -27.85 -0.12
C ILE A 42 8.26 -27.07 -1.38
N TRP A 43 6.98 -26.87 -1.66
CA TRP A 43 6.47 -26.30 -2.91
C TRP A 43 5.71 -24.98 -2.73
N ASP A 44 5.56 -24.52 -1.48
CA ASP A 44 4.74 -23.36 -1.17
C ASP A 44 5.35 -22.08 -1.72
N ARG A 45 4.49 -21.34 -2.42
CA ARG A 45 4.85 -20.15 -3.19
C ARG A 45 3.66 -19.22 -3.32
N PRO A 46 3.88 -17.91 -3.45
CA PRO A 46 2.79 -16.97 -3.70
C PRO A 46 2.19 -17.21 -5.08
N GLU A 47 0.87 -17.05 -5.17
CA GLU A 47 0.21 -16.89 -6.46
C GLU A 47 0.40 -15.48 -7.02
N VAL A 48 0.25 -15.34 -8.34
CA VAL A 48 0.42 -14.05 -9.03
C VAL A 48 -0.53 -12.99 -8.48
N SER A 49 -1.77 -13.36 -8.15
CA SER A 49 -2.78 -12.44 -7.57
C SER A 49 -2.32 -11.79 -6.26
N PHE A 50 -1.55 -12.51 -5.45
CA PHE A 50 -1.04 -11.99 -4.19
C PHE A 50 0.10 -10.99 -4.42
N THR A 51 1.07 -11.36 -5.26
CA THR A 51 2.18 -10.47 -5.63
C THR A 51 1.68 -9.20 -6.32
N ASP A 52 0.74 -9.32 -7.27
CA ASP A 52 0.16 -8.18 -7.97
C ASP A 52 -0.63 -7.26 -7.03
N GLY A 53 -1.32 -7.82 -6.03
CA GLY A 53 -2.00 -7.04 -4.99
C GLY A 53 -1.02 -6.20 -4.16
N LEU A 54 0.15 -6.76 -3.83
CA LEU A 54 1.22 -6.04 -3.11
C LEU A 54 1.86 -4.95 -3.97
N VAL A 55 2.05 -5.21 -5.27
CA VAL A 55 2.55 -4.20 -6.21
C VAL A 55 1.54 -3.07 -6.38
N ALA A 56 0.25 -3.39 -6.52
CA ALA A 56 -0.83 -2.40 -6.60
C ALA A 56 -0.95 -1.57 -5.30
N TYR A 57 -0.56 -2.15 -4.16
CA TYR A 57 -0.47 -1.44 -2.89
C TYR A 57 0.73 -0.48 -2.81
N GLY A 58 1.81 -0.76 -3.55
CA GLY A 58 2.97 0.15 -3.68
C GLY A 58 4.33 -0.51 -3.45
N TYR A 59 4.42 -1.82 -3.26
CA TYR A 59 5.72 -2.51 -3.20
C TYR A 59 6.33 -2.67 -4.59
N SER A 60 7.66 -2.74 -4.68
CA SER A 60 8.31 -3.23 -5.89
C SER A 60 8.00 -4.73 -6.09
N TYR A 61 8.12 -5.23 -7.32
CA TYR A 61 7.90 -6.64 -7.60
C TYR A 61 8.80 -7.56 -6.76
N ALA A 62 10.08 -7.20 -6.59
CA ALA A 62 11.03 -7.99 -5.80
C ALA A 62 10.65 -8.03 -4.30
N GLU A 63 10.18 -6.91 -3.74
CA GLU A 63 9.69 -6.88 -2.35
C GLU A 63 8.38 -7.66 -2.21
N ALA A 64 7.45 -7.51 -3.16
CA ALA A 64 6.18 -8.22 -3.17
C ALA A 64 6.40 -9.74 -3.24
N GLU A 65 7.31 -10.20 -4.08
CA GLU A 65 7.67 -11.63 -4.18
C GLU A 65 8.32 -12.14 -2.88
N ALA A 66 9.23 -11.36 -2.29
CA ALA A 66 9.87 -11.72 -1.02
C ALA A 66 8.86 -11.80 0.14
N ILE A 67 7.92 -10.86 0.22
CA ILE A 67 6.81 -10.87 1.19
C ILE A 67 5.93 -12.10 0.94
N GLY A 68 5.57 -12.36 -0.31
CA GLY A 68 4.77 -13.51 -0.70
C GLY A 68 5.40 -14.83 -0.24
N PHE A 69 6.70 -15.01 -0.45
CA PHE A 69 7.41 -16.19 0.05
C PHE A 69 7.49 -16.23 1.57
N ARG A 70 7.70 -15.08 2.26
CA ARG A 70 7.71 -15.06 3.73
C ARG A 70 6.39 -15.55 4.33
N VAL A 71 5.27 -15.13 3.76
CA VAL A 71 3.92 -15.49 4.23
C VAL A 71 3.57 -16.92 3.85
N CYS A 72 3.77 -17.30 2.59
CA CYS A 72 3.38 -18.63 2.11
C CYS A 72 4.30 -19.76 2.60
N ARG A 73 5.52 -19.45 3.05
CA ARG A 73 6.46 -20.41 3.63
C ARG A 73 6.51 -20.38 5.15
N ASP A 74 5.50 -19.80 5.79
CA ASP A 74 5.35 -19.85 7.23
C ASP A 74 4.63 -21.15 7.65
N PRO A 75 5.29 -22.04 8.43
CA PRO A 75 4.65 -23.28 8.85
C PRO A 75 3.46 -23.04 9.78
N GLU A 76 3.42 -21.93 10.51
CA GLU A 76 2.32 -21.59 11.40
C GLU A 76 1.08 -21.07 10.64
N GLY A 77 1.23 -20.69 9.37
CA GLY A 77 0.14 -20.32 8.47
C GLY A 77 -0.57 -21.51 7.83
N VAL A 78 -0.02 -22.70 7.97
CA VAL A 78 -0.60 -23.94 7.46
C VAL A 78 -1.91 -24.25 8.18
N ASP A 79 -3.00 -24.39 7.42
CA ASP A 79 -4.36 -24.62 7.93
C ASP A 79 -4.85 -23.54 8.92
N ASN A 80 -4.15 -22.40 8.94
CA ASN A 80 -4.41 -21.26 9.81
C ASN A 80 -4.33 -19.95 9.01
N PRO A 81 -5.39 -19.61 8.24
CA PRO A 81 -5.40 -18.39 7.43
C PRO A 81 -5.31 -17.12 8.28
N GLN A 82 -5.74 -17.17 9.55
CA GLN A 82 -5.65 -16.01 10.45
C GLN A 82 -4.19 -15.66 10.76
N HIS A 83 -3.33 -16.66 10.95
CA HIS A 83 -1.89 -16.42 11.15
C HIS A 83 -1.28 -15.69 9.96
N SER A 84 -1.61 -16.09 8.73
CA SER A 84 -1.13 -15.41 7.52
C SER A 84 -1.60 -13.95 7.45
N VAL A 85 -2.83 -13.67 7.87
CA VAL A 85 -3.37 -12.30 7.98
C VAL A 85 -2.61 -11.50 9.04
N ASP A 86 -2.34 -12.09 10.20
CA ASP A 86 -1.63 -11.42 11.29
C ASP A 86 -0.17 -11.10 10.90
N VAL A 87 0.51 -12.03 10.22
CA VAL A 87 1.85 -11.81 9.63
C VAL A 87 1.80 -10.68 8.60
N MET A 88 0.79 -10.64 7.72
CA MET A 88 0.64 -9.57 6.76
C MET A 88 0.42 -8.21 7.43
N HIS A 89 -0.45 -8.14 8.45
CA HIS A 89 -0.62 -6.92 9.23
C HIS A 89 0.68 -6.49 9.93
N GLN A 90 1.47 -7.44 10.42
CA GLN A 90 2.77 -7.15 10.99
C GLN A 90 3.71 -6.54 9.96
N ILE A 91 3.82 -7.13 8.76
CA ILE A 91 4.66 -6.63 7.67
C ILE A 91 4.24 -5.22 7.24
N LEU A 92 2.93 -4.98 7.06
CA LEU A 92 2.42 -3.68 6.66
C LEU A 92 2.73 -2.58 7.70
N ARG A 93 2.75 -2.93 9.00
CA ARG A 93 3.10 -2.00 10.08
C ARG A 93 4.60 -1.73 10.15
N THR A 94 5.45 -2.74 9.96
CA THR A 94 6.91 -2.62 10.17
C THR A 94 7.68 -2.25 8.91
N ASN A 95 7.12 -2.55 7.73
CA ASN A 95 7.72 -2.30 6.44
C ASN A 95 6.67 -1.77 5.44
N PRO A 96 6.12 -0.56 5.63
CA PRO A 96 5.18 0.01 4.68
C PRO A 96 5.86 0.31 3.32
N PRO A 97 5.10 0.32 2.21
CA PRO A 97 5.62 0.68 0.89
C PRO A 97 6.15 2.12 0.87
N ARG A 98 7.12 2.40 0.00
CA ARG A 98 7.84 3.69 -0.09
C ARG A 98 7.50 4.46 -1.37
#